data_AF-A0AAC8QC07-F1
#
_entry.id   AF-A0AAC8QC07-F1
#
_cell.length_a   1.000
_cell.length_b   1.000
_cell.length_c   1.000
_cell.angle_alpha   90.00
_cell.angle_beta   90.00
_cell.angle_gamma   90.00
#
_symmetry.space_group_name_H-M   'P 1'
#
loop_
_entity.id
_entity.type
_entity.pdbx_description
1 polymer ?
#
loop_
_entity_poly.entity_id
_entity_poly.type
_entity_poly.pdbx_seq_one_letter_code
_entity_poly.pdbx_strand_id
1 'polypeptide(L)'
;MPRIASSEVIVPKSLTPEERGRLTDSLYEVHRQIFEGVERESFAKYVVESKAEHTWINLHKNEEGEVVGYFALHIFDKEFGGVPTSVFRAEAGSLRAYRGTNASTRFGLKMILNYVLKNPGRRVFYLGSLVHPSSYSLLASYFKEVWPRHQTVVPPELLAFMDELATEFGLERVDPANPLVRHVGWRTRETEMEREYWLHCDKPASRFFVETNPGYVEGHGLVTVVPLTAANLANMLRTMGQRKLRQPIQATAALMQKTSVGARVLRPEVIRQLRRVPLFSHFEEDTLRELAQRSEIITLPGGRYVFHRGDASDEMYLLASGAVYVLAEGGEREKVVDELGSGSLFGEIAMLAGERRSATIRTATSSMLVRIPRSALLPLMEANASLRQGVWRKFAERRFDDLVRELDRYGHLGRKGRLSWVQRGEHRDLVAQETLSLEAGTHAFVLSGVLEVEHEGLWVTARGSMLLEVERPLRVRAHEATRLVLLPRDTAPEPRRTAG
;
A
#
# COMPACT_ATOMS: atom_id res chain seq x y z
N MET A 1 20.24 10.80 5.16
CA MET A 1 19.27 9.91 4.47
C MET A 1 18.47 10.77 3.49
N PRO A 2 18.04 10.22 2.34
CA PRO A 2 17.24 10.96 1.36
C PRO A 2 15.95 11.48 1.99
N ARG A 3 15.82 12.80 2.11
CA ARG A 3 14.59 13.48 2.56
C ARG A 3 14.42 14.81 1.83
N ILE A 4 13.17 15.23 1.69
CA ILE A 4 12.87 16.59 1.23
C ILE A 4 13.22 17.54 2.38
N ALA A 5 14.27 18.34 2.19
CA ALA A 5 14.74 19.31 3.18
C ALA A 5 13.94 20.61 3.10
N SER A 6 13.62 21.05 1.89
CA SER A 6 12.84 22.27 1.65
C SER A 6 11.90 22.11 0.46
N SER A 7 10.93 23.03 0.36
CA SER A 7 10.07 23.12 -0.80
C SER A 7 9.81 24.57 -1.15
N GLU A 8 9.74 24.87 -2.43
CA GLU A 8 9.66 26.23 -2.98
C GLU A 8 8.58 26.29 -4.05
N VAL A 9 7.69 27.27 -3.95
CA VAL A 9 6.58 27.44 -4.90
C VAL A 9 6.98 28.50 -5.92
N ILE A 10 6.96 28.11 -7.19
CA ILE A 10 7.29 28.96 -8.33
C ILE A 10 6.04 29.18 -9.17
N VAL A 11 5.88 30.40 -9.68
CA VAL A 11 4.86 30.77 -10.67
C VAL A 11 5.56 30.98 -12.02
N PRO A 12 5.49 30.03 -12.97
CA PRO A 12 6.30 30.12 -14.20
C PRO A 12 6.05 31.40 -15.02
N LYS A 13 4.82 31.95 -15.00
CA LYS A 13 4.48 33.18 -15.71
C LYS A 13 5.23 34.43 -15.20
N SER A 14 5.77 34.41 -13.99
CA SER A 14 6.56 35.52 -13.46
C SER A 14 8.06 35.43 -13.77
N LEU A 15 8.49 34.38 -14.47
CA LEU A 15 9.90 34.15 -14.80
C LEU A 15 10.23 34.63 -16.21
N THR A 16 11.47 35.07 -16.42
CA THR A 16 12.03 35.31 -17.75
C THR A 16 12.12 34.01 -18.58
N PRO A 17 12.21 34.07 -19.92
CA PRO A 17 12.39 32.88 -20.76
C PRO A 17 13.60 32.03 -20.35
N GLU A 18 14.71 32.66 -19.98
CA GLU A 18 15.95 31.98 -19.54
C GLU A 18 15.75 31.27 -18.20
N GLU A 19 15.09 31.91 -17.24
CA GLU A 19 14.75 31.28 -15.95
C GLU A 19 13.78 30.11 -16.12
N ARG A 20 12.79 30.23 -17.02
CA ARG A 20 11.91 29.12 -17.36
C ARG A 20 12.68 27.96 -18.01
N GLY A 21 13.64 28.25 -18.87
CA GLY A 21 14.55 27.26 -19.45
C GLY A 21 15.28 26.46 -18.37
N ARG A 22 15.93 27.16 -17.43
CA ARG A 22 16.64 26.52 -16.29
C ARG A 22 15.70 25.70 -15.40
N LEU A 23 14.49 26.21 -15.13
CA LEU A 23 13.48 25.48 -14.37
C LEU A 23 13.08 24.19 -15.08
N THR A 24 12.80 24.27 -16.39
CA THR A 24 12.47 23.12 -17.23
C THR A 24 13.58 22.07 -17.18
N ASP A 25 14.85 22.46 -17.33
CA ASP A 25 15.99 21.54 -17.29
C ASP A 25 16.05 20.79 -15.96
N SER A 26 15.94 21.52 -14.85
CA SER A 26 16.00 20.96 -13.51
C SER A 26 14.84 19.99 -13.22
N LEU A 27 13.63 20.32 -13.69
CA LEU A 27 12.46 19.47 -13.54
C LEU A 27 12.52 18.23 -14.44
N TYR A 28 12.99 18.40 -15.68
CA TYR A 28 13.10 17.32 -16.65
C TYR A 28 14.16 16.30 -16.24
N GLU A 29 15.25 16.74 -15.60
CA GLU A 29 16.26 15.87 -15.02
C GLU A 29 15.66 14.86 -14.02
N VAL A 30 14.76 15.33 -13.16
CA VAL A 30 14.01 14.45 -12.26
C VAL A 30 13.00 13.59 -13.02
N HIS A 31 12.31 14.19 -13.99
CA HIS A 31 11.29 13.51 -14.79
C HIS A 31 11.85 12.29 -15.53
N ARG A 32 12.98 12.42 -16.23
CA ARG A 32 13.59 11.33 -17.03
C ARG A 32 14.10 10.14 -16.21
N GLN A 33 14.34 10.36 -14.90
CA GLN A 33 14.68 9.29 -13.96
C GLN A 33 13.45 8.51 -13.49
N ILE A 34 12.24 9.05 -13.68
CA ILE A 34 10.98 8.45 -13.25
C ILE A 34 10.21 7.89 -14.44
N PHE A 35 10.21 8.64 -15.55
CA PHE A 35 9.45 8.36 -16.75
C PHE A 35 10.40 8.30 -17.97
N GLU A 36 9.95 7.58 -18.99
CA GLU A 36 10.55 7.58 -20.32
C GLU A 36 9.48 7.83 -21.38
N GLY A 37 9.89 8.12 -22.62
CA GLY A 37 8.97 8.35 -23.75
C GLY A 37 8.52 9.80 -23.96
N VAL A 38 9.11 10.75 -23.23
CA VAL A 38 8.77 12.18 -23.32
C VAL A 38 10.04 13.00 -23.47
N GLU A 39 10.12 13.74 -24.58
CA GLU A 39 11.18 14.70 -24.82
C GLU A 39 11.00 15.96 -23.95
N ARG A 40 12.12 16.62 -23.68
CA ARG A 40 12.20 17.81 -22.82
C ARG A 40 11.22 18.91 -23.24
N GLU A 41 11.09 19.18 -24.53
CA GLU A 41 10.22 20.23 -25.06
C GLU A 41 8.74 19.89 -24.86
N SER A 42 8.38 18.63 -25.05
CA SER A 42 7.03 18.14 -24.76
C SER A 42 6.73 18.24 -23.27
N PHE A 43 7.67 17.85 -22.41
CA PHE A 43 7.56 18.02 -20.96
C PHE A 43 7.34 19.49 -20.57
N ALA A 44 8.12 20.41 -21.14
CA ALA A 44 8.03 21.84 -20.86
C ALA A 44 6.62 22.39 -21.14
N LYS A 45 6.03 22.03 -22.29
CA LYS A 45 4.69 22.47 -22.69
C LYS A 45 3.61 22.10 -21.68
N TYR A 46 3.70 20.90 -21.09
CA TYR A 46 2.69 20.42 -20.14
C TYR A 46 2.91 20.93 -18.71
N VAL A 47 4.16 21.05 -18.26
CA VAL A 47 4.47 21.29 -16.85
C VAL A 47 4.84 22.74 -16.55
N VAL A 48 5.58 23.40 -17.43
CA VAL A 48 6.15 24.75 -17.17
C VAL A 48 5.45 25.83 -17.99
N GLU A 49 5.19 25.55 -19.26
CA GLU A 49 4.63 26.49 -20.24
C GLU A 49 3.13 26.29 -20.46
N SER A 50 2.45 25.76 -19.45
CA SER A 50 1.01 25.51 -19.49
C SER A 50 0.23 26.78 -19.80
N LYS A 51 -0.77 26.63 -20.69
CA LYS A 51 -1.70 27.70 -21.06
C LYS A 51 -2.75 28.01 -20.00
N ALA A 52 -2.71 27.32 -18.85
CA ALA A 52 -3.64 27.49 -17.76
C ALA A 52 -3.68 28.93 -17.20
N GLU A 53 -4.83 29.31 -16.65
CA GLU A 53 -5.06 30.64 -16.08
C GLU A 53 -4.12 30.85 -14.91
N HIS A 54 -3.99 29.81 -14.09
CA HIS A 54 -3.04 29.75 -13.00
C HIS A 54 -2.16 28.50 -13.08
N THR A 55 -0.87 28.68 -12.83
CA THR A 55 0.11 27.60 -12.69
C THR A 55 1.00 27.85 -11.49
N TRP A 56 1.11 26.84 -10.61
CA TRP A 56 2.08 26.81 -9.52
C TRP A 56 2.88 25.52 -9.58
N ILE A 57 4.20 25.62 -9.45
CA ILE A 57 5.09 24.47 -9.37
C ILE A 57 5.76 24.48 -8.01
N ASN A 58 5.49 23.46 -7.20
CA ASN A 58 6.16 23.26 -5.94
C ASN A 58 7.38 22.36 -6.15
N LEU A 59 8.58 22.91 -6.07
CA LEU A 59 9.85 22.19 -6.13
C LEU A 59 10.16 21.55 -4.78
N HIS A 60 10.72 20.35 -4.81
CA HIS A 60 11.19 19.63 -3.63
C HIS A 60 12.71 19.47 -3.72
N LYS A 61 13.43 19.98 -2.73
CA LYS A 61 14.90 19.94 -2.68
C LYS A 61 15.43 19.06 -1.55
N ASN A 62 16.55 18.38 -1.78
CA ASN A 62 17.26 17.64 -0.74
C ASN A 62 18.13 18.57 0.14
N GLU A 63 18.91 18.00 1.07
CA GLU A 63 19.78 18.77 1.98
C GLU A 63 20.91 19.51 1.26
N GLU A 64 21.31 19.03 0.08
CA GLU A 64 22.33 19.62 -0.78
C GLU A 64 21.75 20.69 -1.72
N GLY A 65 20.43 20.92 -1.67
CA GLY A 65 19.73 21.91 -2.50
C GLY A 65 19.32 21.41 -3.89
N GLU A 66 19.60 20.15 -4.21
CA GLU A 66 19.26 19.53 -5.50
C GLU A 66 17.77 19.25 -5.60
N VAL A 67 17.19 19.42 -6.78
CA VAL A 67 15.78 19.11 -7.04
C VAL A 67 15.60 17.59 -7.12
N VAL A 68 14.73 17.06 -6.27
CA VAL A 68 14.46 15.61 -6.14
C VAL A 68 12.98 15.26 -6.42
N GLY A 69 12.16 16.28 -6.65
CA GLY A 69 10.77 16.14 -6.99
C GLY A 69 10.11 17.48 -7.29
N TYR A 70 8.92 17.41 -7.86
CA TYR A 70 8.08 18.56 -8.16
C TYR A 70 6.60 18.17 -8.15
N PHE A 71 5.75 19.18 -7.95
CA PHE A 71 4.30 19.09 -8.11
C PHE A 71 3.82 20.36 -8.81
N ALA A 72 3.45 20.24 -10.08
CA ALA A 72 2.80 21.29 -10.83
C ALA A 72 1.28 21.19 -10.67
N LEU A 73 0.63 22.33 -10.50
CA LEU A 73 -0.82 22.47 -10.43
C LEU A 73 -1.26 23.55 -11.41
N HIS A 74 -2.15 23.18 -12.31
CA HIS A 74 -2.72 24.04 -13.34
C HIS A 74 -4.22 24.17 -13.13
N ILE A 75 -4.76 25.38 -13.28
CA ILE A 75 -6.21 25.63 -13.23
C ILE A 75 -6.63 26.25 -14.56
N PHE A 76 -7.57 25.59 -15.21
CA PHE A 76 -8.18 26.05 -16.46
C PHE A 76 -9.62 26.45 -16.20
N ASP A 77 -10.05 27.57 -16.79
CA ASP A 77 -11.46 27.94 -16.77
C ASP A 77 -12.19 27.32 -17.96
N LYS A 78 -13.32 26.69 -17.65
CA LYS A 78 -14.14 25.87 -18.55
C LYS A 78 -15.61 26.09 -18.26
N GLU A 79 -16.44 25.45 -19.06
CA GLU A 79 -17.87 25.39 -18.87
C GLU A 79 -18.32 23.92 -18.90
N PHE A 80 -19.24 23.54 -18.01
CA PHE A 80 -19.81 22.20 -18.00
C PHE A 80 -21.31 22.28 -17.75
N GLY A 81 -22.10 21.97 -18.78
CA GLY A 81 -23.56 22.06 -18.74
C GLY A 81 -24.05 23.48 -18.44
N GLY A 82 -23.47 24.50 -19.08
CA GLY A 82 -23.84 25.91 -18.87
C GLY A 82 -23.31 26.54 -17.58
N VAL A 83 -22.56 25.79 -16.77
CA VAL A 83 -22.06 26.26 -15.47
C VAL A 83 -20.56 26.54 -15.54
N PRO A 84 -20.10 27.74 -15.13
CA PRO A 84 -18.68 28.04 -15.00
C PRO A 84 -17.97 27.03 -14.11
N THR A 85 -16.94 26.41 -14.68
CA THR A 85 -16.28 25.23 -14.13
C THR A 85 -14.77 25.43 -14.17
N SER A 86 -14.08 25.18 -13.06
CA SER A 86 -12.63 25.20 -13.02
C SER A 86 -12.08 23.77 -13.03
N VAL A 87 -11.20 23.48 -13.98
CA VAL A 87 -10.57 22.16 -14.14
C VAL A 87 -9.13 22.22 -13.67
N PHE A 88 -8.85 21.44 -12.64
CA PHE A 88 -7.54 21.31 -12.01
C PHE A 88 -6.80 20.16 -12.66
N ARG A 89 -5.58 20.39 -13.10
CA ARG A 89 -4.65 19.35 -13.54
C ARG A 89 -3.39 19.40 -12.71
N ALA A 90 -2.82 18.24 -12.44
CA ALA A 90 -1.57 18.17 -11.69
C ALA A 90 -0.63 17.12 -12.24
N GLU A 91 0.64 17.50 -12.32
CA GLU A 91 1.73 16.73 -12.87
C GLU A 91 2.81 16.68 -11.80
N ALA A 92 3.20 15.47 -11.40
CA ALA A 92 4.10 15.27 -10.29
C ALA A 92 5.18 14.26 -10.64
N GLY A 93 6.41 14.59 -10.26
CA GLY A 93 7.55 13.68 -10.32
C GLY A 93 8.24 13.68 -8.97
N SER A 94 8.58 12.50 -8.45
CA SER A 94 9.46 12.39 -7.28
C SER A 94 10.34 11.16 -7.43
N LEU A 95 11.65 11.35 -7.22
CA LEU A 95 12.61 10.26 -7.24
C LEU A 95 12.23 9.21 -6.19
N ARG A 96 12.47 7.93 -6.49
CA ARG A 96 12.01 6.78 -5.68
C ARG A 96 12.39 6.91 -4.19
N ALA A 97 13.58 7.41 -3.91
CA ALA A 97 14.09 7.62 -2.56
C ALA A 97 13.34 8.70 -1.75
N TYR A 98 12.57 9.57 -2.40
CA TYR A 98 11.85 10.70 -1.80
C TYR A 98 10.31 10.56 -1.90
N ARG A 99 9.82 9.49 -2.54
CA ARG A 99 8.39 9.15 -2.61
C ARG A 99 7.84 8.79 -1.23
N GLY A 100 6.54 9.02 -1.04
CA GLY A 100 5.83 8.70 0.20
C GLY A 100 5.86 9.81 1.26
N THR A 101 6.46 10.96 0.93
CA THR A 101 6.32 12.18 1.74
C THR A 101 4.98 12.85 1.40
N ASN A 102 4.22 13.29 2.41
CA ASN A 102 2.95 14.00 2.22
C ASN A 102 3.16 15.47 1.78
N ALA A 103 4.28 15.82 1.15
CA ALA A 103 4.63 17.19 0.80
C ALA A 103 3.73 17.73 -0.32
N SER A 104 3.71 17.05 -1.47
CA SER A 104 2.91 17.44 -2.64
C SER A 104 1.41 17.43 -2.34
N THR A 105 0.92 16.39 -1.65
CA THR A 105 -0.50 16.29 -1.27
C THR A 105 -0.94 17.42 -0.35
N ARG A 106 -0.12 17.82 0.64
CA ARG A 106 -0.45 18.95 1.54
C ARG A 106 -0.50 20.27 0.77
N PHE A 107 0.45 20.48 -0.13
CA PHE A 107 0.48 21.67 -0.98
C PHE A 107 -0.75 21.74 -1.89
N GLY A 108 -1.01 20.69 -2.68
CA GLY A 108 -2.16 20.63 -3.58
C GLY A 108 -3.48 20.83 -2.84
N LEU A 109 -3.65 20.19 -1.67
CA LEU A 109 -4.83 20.36 -0.84
C LEU A 109 -5.02 21.81 -0.36
N LYS A 110 -3.95 22.45 0.12
CA LYS A 110 -3.99 23.86 0.55
C LYS A 110 -4.44 24.75 -0.61
N MET A 111 -3.91 24.52 -1.81
CA MET A 111 -4.27 25.28 -3.00
C MET A 111 -5.73 25.07 -3.40
N ILE A 112 -6.18 23.81 -3.45
CA ILE A 112 -7.55 23.44 -3.79
C ILE A 112 -8.54 24.08 -2.80
N LEU A 113 -8.34 23.90 -1.49
CA LEU A 113 -9.24 24.45 -0.47
C LEU A 113 -9.31 25.97 -0.54
N ASN A 114 -8.16 26.63 -0.65
CA ASN A 114 -8.11 28.09 -0.80
C ASN A 114 -8.84 28.57 -2.05
N TYR A 115 -8.72 27.84 -3.17
CA TYR A 115 -9.40 28.20 -4.41
C TYR A 115 -10.92 28.02 -4.31
N VAL A 116 -11.38 26.87 -3.81
CA VAL A 116 -12.81 26.57 -3.63
C VAL A 116 -13.48 27.61 -2.71
N LEU A 117 -12.81 27.99 -1.60
CA LEU A 117 -13.33 29.00 -0.69
C LEU A 117 -13.43 30.40 -1.31
N LYS A 118 -12.51 30.75 -2.22
CA LYS A 118 -12.52 32.05 -2.92
C LYS A 118 -13.48 32.11 -4.10
N ASN A 119 -13.97 30.98 -4.58
CA ASN A 119 -14.81 30.88 -5.77
C ASN A 119 -16.13 30.15 -5.47
N PRO A 120 -16.98 30.69 -4.59
CA PRO A 120 -18.25 30.07 -4.27
C PRO A 120 -19.14 29.97 -5.52
N GLY A 121 -19.86 28.86 -5.67
CA GLY A 121 -20.79 28.63 -6.79
C GLY A 121 -20.14 28.11 -8.09
N ARG A 122 -18.81 28.16 -8.24
CA ARG A 122 -18.13 27.50 -9.37
C ARG A 122 -18.06 25.99 -9.15
N ARG A 123 -18.27 25.21 -10.22
CA ARG A 123 -17.96 23.78 -10.19
C ARG A 123 -16.45 23.60 -10.26
N VAL A 124 -15.92 22.63 -9.54
CA VAL A 124 -14.49 22.35 -9.53
C VAL A 124 -14.25 20.86 -9.73
N PHE A 125 -13.47 20.51 -10.74
CA PHE A 125 -13.04 19.14 -11.01
C PHE A 125 -11.52 19.06 -10.98
N TYR A 126 -10.98 17.96 -10.48
CA TYR A 126 -9.64 17.52 -10.84
C TYR A 126 -9.73 16.56 -12.03
N LEU A 127 -8.91 16.77 -13.05
CA LEU A 127 -8.72 15.86 -14.19
C LEU A 127 -7.26 15.40 -14.21
N GLY A 128 -7.06 14.09 -14.22
CA GLY A 128 -5.73 13.47 -14.34
C GLY A 128 -5.70 12.46 -15.47
N SER A 129 -4.60 12.43 -16.22
CA SER A 129 -4.30 11.39 -17.21
C SER A 129 -3.38 10.37 -16.57
N LEU A 130 -3.96 9.41 -15.86
CA LEU A 130 -3.19 8.55 -14.95
C LEU A 130 -2.49 7.43 -15.73
N VAL A 131 -1.17 7.37 -15.65
CA VAL A 131 -0.34 6.41 -16.40
C VAL A 131 0.14 5.23 -15.56
N HIS A 132 -0.35 5.07 -14.34
CA HIS A 132 0.07 4.00 -13.45
C HIS A 132 -1.05 3.51 -12.50
N PRO A 133 -1.18 2.20 -12.25
CA PRO A 133 -2.25 1.66 -11.39
C PRO A 133 -2.23 2.20 -9.96
N SER A 134 -1.06 2.47 -9.39
CA SER A 134 -0.95 3.01 -8.04
C SER A 134 -1.54 4.42 -7.92
N SER A 135 -1.41 5.25 -8.97
CA SER A 135 -1.95 6.62 -8.99
C SER A 135 -3.47 6.62 -8.99
N TYR A 136 -4.08 5.77 -9.82
CA TYR A 136 -5.54 5.58 -9.82
C TYR A 136 -6.03 5.01 -8.49
N SER A 137 -5.35 3.99 -7.98
CA SER A 137 -5.67 3.36 -6.69
C SER A 137 -5.61 4.37 -5.54
N LEU A 138 -4.68 5.32 -5.58
CA LEU A 138 -4.58 6.39 -4.61
C LEU A 138 -5.82 7.28 -4.63
N LEU A 139 -6.24 7.78 -5.79
CA LEU A 139 -7.43 8.62 -5.92
C LEU A 139 -8.69 7.86 -5.49
N ALA A 140 -8.88 6.64 -5.99
CA ALA A 140 -10.03 5.81 -5.65
C ALA A 140 -10.10 5.45 -4.15
N SER A 141 -8.97 5.48 -3.45
CA SER A 141 -8.93 5.26 -2.01
C SER A 141 -9.28 6.51 -1.19
N TYR A 142 -9.00 7.72 -1.71
CA TYR A 142 -9.27 8.98 -1.00
C TYR A 142 -10.66 9.55 -1.30
N PHE A 143 -11.09 9.45 -2.54
CA PHE A 143 -12.32 10.07 -3.01
C PHE A 143 -13.43 9.04 -3.14
N LYS A 144 -14.61 9.42 -2.64
CA LYS A 144 -15.81 8.59 -2.82
C LYS A 144 -16.34 8.74 -4.25
N GLU A 145 -16.17 9.90 -4.86
CA GLU A 145 -16.51 10.12 -6.27
C GLU A 145 -15.21 10.30 -7.06
N VAL A 146 -14.96 9.33 -7.93
CA VAL A 146 -13.87 9.30 -8.92
C VAL A 146 -14.42 8.58 -10.14
N TRP A 147 -14.12 9.08 -11.34
CA TRP A 147 -14.63 8.55 -12.60
C TRP A 147 -13.47 8.35 -13.58
N PRO A 148 -13.41 7.25 -14.33
CA PRO A 148 -14.32 6.10 -14.27
C PRO A 148 -14.07 5.27 -12.99
N ARG A 149 -15.05 4.44 -12.61
CA ARG A 149 -15.00 3.59 -11.42
C ARG A 149 -15.50 2.19 -11.71
N HIS A 150 -14.84 1.20 -11.10
CA HIS A 150 -15.27 -0.19 -11.15
C HIS A 150 -16.76 -0.35 -10.80
N GLN A 151 -17.49 -1.10 -11.65
CA GLN A 151 -18.93 -1.37 -11.51
C GLN A 151 -19.83 -0.13 -11.51
N THR A 152 -19.40 0.99 -12.09
CA THR A 152 -20.27 2.16 -12.25
C THR A 152 -20.09 2.75 -13.64
N VAL A 153 -21.19 2.98 -14.34
CA VAL A 153 -21.18 3.62 -15.66
C VAL A 153 -20.94 5.12 -15.46
N VAL A 154 -20.03 5.70 -16.26
CA VAL A 154 -19.82 7.15 -16.26
C VAL A 154 -21.06 7.82 -16.85
N PRO A 155 -21.63 8.84 -16.19
CA PRO A 155 -22.75 9.59 -16.74
C PRO A 155 -22.40 10.13 -18.15
N PRO A 156 -23.29 10.00 -19.16
CA PRO A 156 -22.96 10.35 -20.55
C PRO A 156 -22.46 11.79 -20.73
N GLU A 157 -23.07 12.74 -20.04
CA GLU A 157 -22.66 14.15 -20.05
C GLU A 157 -21.25 14.35 -19.47
N LEU A 158 -20.92 13.62 -18.41
CA LEU A 158 -19.58 13.66 -17.81
C LEU A 158 -18.56 12.98 -18.72
N LEU A 159 -18.93 11.88 -19.37
CA LEU A 159 -18.08 11.17 -20.32
C LEU A 159 -17.72 12.08 -21.52
N ALA A 160 -18.71 12.78 -22.07
CA ALA A 160 -18.50 13.75 -23.14
C ALA A 160 -17.57 14.89 -22.71
N PHE A 161 -17.77 15.43 -21.50
CA PHE A 161 -16.90 16.48 -20.95
C PHE A 161 -15.46 16.00 -20.72
N MET A 162 -15.28 14.77 -20.21
CA MET A 162 -13.96 14.15 -20.04
C MET A 162 -13.23 13.99 -21.37
N ASP A 163 -13.96 13.55 -22.40
CA ASP A 163 -13.45 13.37 -23.77
C ASP A 163 -13.06 14.69 -24.44
N GLU A 164 -13.92 15.70 -24.33
CA GLU A 164 -13.68 17.06 -24.82
C GLU A 164 -12.41 17.65 -24.19
N LEU A 165 -12.33 17.62 -22.85
CA LEU A 165 -11.15 18.14 -22.13
C LEU A 165 -9.87 17.40 -22.53
N ALA A 166 -9.90 16.08 -22.60
CA ALA A 166 -8.73 15.30 -22.99
C ALA A 166 -8.24 15.68 -24.40
N THR A 167 -9.18 15.83 -25.34
CA THR A 167 -8.89 16.24 -26.71
C THR A 167 -8.32 17.67 -26.77
N GLU A 168 -8.92 18.61 -26.04
CA GLU A 168 -8.44 19.99 -25.95
C GLU A 168 -7.02 20.07 -25.39
N PHE A 169 -6.69 19.19 -24.44
CA PHE A 169 -5.36 19.06 -23.89
C PHE A 169 -4.36 18.31 -24.79
N GLY A 170 -4.75 17.98 -26.02
CA GLY A 170 -3.90 17.31 -27.00
C GLY A 170 -3.63 15.84 -26.69
N LEU A 171 -4.53 15.18 -25.95
CA LEU A 171 -4.44 13.76 -25.64
C LEU A 171 -5.25 12.96 -26.66
N GLU A 172 -4.56 12.25 -27.54
CA GLU A 172 -5.18 11.45 -28.61
C GLU A 172 -5.82 10.18 -28.04
N ARG A 173 -6.97 9.77 -28.60
CA ARG A 173 -7.59 8.48 -28.25
C ARG A 173 -6.72 7.33 -28.74
N VAL A 174 -6.52 6.33 -27.89
CA VAL A 174 -5.86 5.07 -28.29
C VAL A 174 -6.82 4.21 -29.12
N ASP A 175 -8.06 4.11 -28.65
CA ASP A 175 -9.14 3.43 -29.33
C ASP A 175 -10.25 4.46 -29.60
N PRO A 176 -10.67 4.66 -30.86
CA PRO A 176 -11.78 5.54 -31.20
C PRO A 176 -13.06 5.28 -30.39
N ALA A 177 -13.32 4.02 -30.02
CA ALA A 177 -14.49 3.60 -29.24
C ALA A 177 -14.36 3.86 -27.74
N ASN A 178 -13.14 3.98 -27.21
CA ASN A 178 -12.88 4.25 -25.80
C ASN A 178 -12.36 5.68 -25.60
N PRO A 179 -13.23 6.65 -25.25
CA PRO A 179 -12.81 8.04 -25.12
C PRO A 179 -11.91 8.32 -23.90
N LEU A 180 -11.77 7.38 -22.96
CA LEU A 180 -11.05 7.63 -21.71
C LEU A 180 -9.60 7.13 -21.71
N VAL A 181 -9.20 6.29 -22.66
CA VAL A 181 -7.82 5.82 -22.77
C VAL A 181 -7.09 6.64 -23.82
N ARG A 182 -6.02 7.31 -23.39
CA ARG A 182 -5.30 8.30 -24.22
C ARG A 182 -3.82 8.00 -24.35
N HIS A 183 -3.25 8.37 -25.49
CA HIS A 183 -1.80 8.42 -25.68
C HIS A 183 -1.23 9.59 -24.87
N VAL A 184 -0.61 9.28 -23.72
CA VAL A 184 0.08 10.27 -22.88
C VAL A 184 1.59 10.26 -23.19
N GLY A 185 2.15 9.11 -23.55
CA GLY A 185 3.56 8.92 -23.88
C GLY A 185 4.48 8.75 -22.66
N TRP A 186 3.96 9.02 -21.45
CA TRP A 186 4.72 8.88 -20.20
C TRP A 186 4.72 7.41 -19.77
N ARG A 187 5.86 6.73 -19.89
CA ARG A 187 6.05 5.36 -19.41
C ARG A 187 6.78 5.38 -18.07
N THR A 188 6.16 4.84 -17.03
CA THR A 188 6.78 4.76 -15.70
C THR A 188 7.94 3.75 -15.73
N ARG A 189 9.12 4.15 -15.25
CA ARG A 189 10.28 3.25 -15.11
C ARG A 189 10.05 2.27 -13.96
N GLU A 190 9.87 1.01 -14.30
CA GLU A 190 9.61 -0.11 -13.40
C GLU A 190 10.57 -1.26 -13.69
N THR A 191 10.92 -2.03 -12.66
CA THR A 191 11.55 -3.33 -12.87
C THR A 191 10.56 -4.31 -13.51
N GLU A 192 11.06 -5.31 -14.25
CA GLU A 192 10.24 -6.37 -14.86
C GLU A 192 9.31 -7.03 -13.83
N MET A 193 9.85 -7.31 -12.64
CA MET A 193 9.12 -7.86 -11.50
C MET A 193 7.98 -6.95 -10.98
N GLU A 194 8.22 -5.64 -10.89
CA GLU A 194 7.19 -4.68 -10.46
C GLU A 194 6.08 -4.58 -11.49
N ARG A 195 6.43 -4.56 -12.79
CA ARG A 195 5.47 -4.55 -13.89
C ARG A 195 4.60 -5.81 -13.88
N GLU A 196 5.20 -6.99 -13.69
CA GLU A 196 4.47 -8.25 -13.61
C GLU A 196 3.48 -8.24 -12.44
N TYR A 197 3.87 -7.72 -11.27
CA TYR A 197 2.97 -7.56 -10.13
C TYR A 197 1.77 -6.67 -10.46
N TRP A 198 2.00 -5.49 -11.06
CA TRP A 198 0.93 -4.56 -11.35
C TRP A 198 -0.06 -5.09 -12.38
N LEU A 199 0.42 -5.81 -13.40
CA LEU A 199 -0.42 -6.46 -14.41
C LEU A 199 -1.35 -7.53 -13.81
N HIS A 200 -0.94 -8.19 -12.73
CA HIS A 200 -1.70 -9.26 -12.07
C HIS A 200 -2.24 -8.85 -10.69
N CYS A 201 -2.26 -7.56 -10.38
CA CYS A 201 -2.63 -7.08 -9.06
C CYS A 201 -4.14 -7.22 -8.81
N ASP A 202 -4.53 -8.12 -7.89
CA ASP A 202 -5.94 -8.35 -7.56
C ASP A 202 -6.63 -7.22 -6.78
N LYS A 203 -5.90 -6.17 -6.39
CA LYS A 203 -6.48 -5.01 -5.70
C LYS A 203 -7.53 -4.37 -6.60
N PRO A 204 -8.81 -4.22 -6.17
CA PRO A 204 -9.92 -3.86 -7.06
C PRO A 204 -9.67 -2.62 -7.94
N ALA A 205 -9.10 -1.56 -7.38
CA ALA A 205 -8.80 -0.34 -8.13
C ALA A 205 -7.63 -0.52 -9.12
N SER A 206 -6.60 -1.29 -8.75
CA SER A 206 -5.45 -1.55 -9.62
C SER A 206 -5.85 -2.45 -10.79
N ARG A 207 -6.59 -3.53 -10.51
CA ARG A 207 -7.18 -4.40 -11.52
C ARG A 207 -8.09 -3.66 -12.50
N PHE A 208 -9.03 -2.86 -11.98
CA PHE A 208 -9.90 -2.05 -12.82
C PHE A 208 -9.11 -1.12 -13.76
N PHE A 209 -8.06 -0.48 -13.25
CA PHE A 209 -7.19 0.37 -14.06
C PHE A 209 -6.51 -0.43 -15.17
N VAL A 210 -5.91 -1.59 -14.86
CA VAL A 210 -5.22 -2.43 -15.85
C VAL A 210 -6.19 -2.99 -16.89
N GLU A 211 -7.36 -3.48 -16.49
CA GLU A 211 -8.39 -3.99 -17.40
C GLU A 211 -8.92 -2.89 -18.34
N THR A 212 -9.09 -1.67 -17.82
CA THR A 212 -9.57 -0.53 -18.62
C THR A 212 -8.47 0.05 -19.51
N ASN A 213 -7.21 -0.03 -19.08
CA ASN A 213 -6.05 0.54 -19.76
C ASN A 213 -4.89 -0.47 -19.82
N PRO A 214 -5.03 -1.54 -20.64
CA PRO A 214 -4.01 -2.59 -20.74
C PRO A 214 -2.68 -2.06 -21.32
N GLY A 215 -2.74 -1.01 -22.14
CA GLY A 215 -1.56 -0.38 -22.74
C GLY A 215 -0.87 0.66 -21.85
N TYR A 216 -1.11 0.71 -20.53
CA TYR A 216 -0.41 1.67 -19.67
C TYR A 216 1.12 1.54 -19.74
N VAL A 217 1.62 0.33 -19.98
CA VAL A 217 3.05 0.03 -20.18
C VAL A 217 3.62 0.66 -21.46
N GLU A 218 2.76 0.97 -22.43
CA GLU A 218 3.09 1.66 -23.68
C GLU A 218 3.01 3.20 -23.52
N GLY A 219 2.63 3.69 -22.33
CA GLY A 219 2.47 5.12 -22.05
C GLY A 219 1.04 5.61 -22.25
N HIS A 220 0.06 4.70 -22.24
CA HIS A 220 -1.35 5.08 -22.26
C HIS A 220 -1.80 5.52 -20.86
N GLY A 221 -2.58 6.59 -20.81
CA GLY A 221 -3.18 7.11 -19.58
C GLY A 221 -4.68 6.88 -19.55
N LEU A 222 -5.21 6.67 -18.35
CA LEU A 222 -6.64 6.68 -18.10
C LEU A 222 -7.08 8.08 -17.65
N VAL A 223 -7.88 8.75 -18.47
CA VAL A 223 -8.50 10.03 -18.13
C VAL A 223 -9.45 9.82 -16.97
N THR A 224 -9.13 10.45 -15.85
CA THR A 224 -9.80 10.27 -14.57
C THR A 224 -10.23 11.63 -14.03
N VAL A 225 -11.51 11.76 -13.69
CA VAL A 225 -12.09 12.97 -13.09
C VAL A 225 -12.50 12.72 -11.64
N VAL A 226 -12.21 13.70 -10.79
CA VAL A 226 -12.63 13.75 -9.39
C VAL A 226 -13.40 15.06 -9.17
N PRO A 227 -14.70 15.01 -8.87
CA PRO A 227 -15.44 16.20 -8.46
C PRO A 227 -14.94 16.70 -7.10
N LEU A 228 -14.50 17.95 -7.01
CA LEU A 228 -13.97 18.56 -5.78
C LEU A 228 -15.10 19.22 -4.96
N THR A 229 -16.19 18.48 -4.74
CA THR A 229 -17.33 18.91 -3.92
C THR A 229 -16.97 18.91 -2.44
N ALA A 230 -17.72 19.66 -1.62
CA ALA A 230 -17.53 19.66 -0.17
C ALA A 230 -17.62 18.25 0.43
N ALA A 231 -18.55 17.41 -0.05
CA ALA A 231 -18.71 16.04 0.40
C ALA A 231 -17.50 15.16 0.02
N ASN A 232 -16.99 15.26 -1.21
CA ASN A 232 -15.86 14.46 -1.65
C ASN A 232 -14.55 14.90 -0.99
N LEU A 233 -14.36 16.21 -0.77
CA LEU A 233 -13.25 16.78 0.01
C LEU A 233 -13.33 16.37 1.48
N ALA A 234 -14.52 16.38 2.10
CA ALA A 234 -14.71 15.90 3.47
C ALA A 234 -14.37 14.41 3.60
N ASN A 235 -14.77 13.58 2.63
CA ASN A 235 -14.37 12.16 2.62
C ASN A 235 -12.86 12.00 2.47
N MET A 236 -12.22 12.75 1.57
CA MET A 236 -10.76 12.75 1.45
C MET A 236 -10.11 13.19 2.78
N LEU A 237 -10.56 14.27 3.41
CA LEU A 237 -10.04 14.74 4.70
C LEU A 237 -10.25 13.72 5.81
N ARG A 238 -11.38 13.00 5.82
CA ARG A 238 -11.64 11.91 6.76
C ARG A 238 -10.70 10.73 6.52
N THR A 239 -10.51 10.30 5.28
CA THR A 239 -9.59 9.21 4.91
C THR A 239 -8.14 9.60 5.16
N MET A 240 -7.76 10.84 4.83
CA MET A 240 -6.47 11.42 5.17
C MET A 240 -6.31 11.57 6.67
N GLY A 241 -7.36 11.93 7.39
CA GLY A 241 -7.40 11.99 8.85
C GLY A 241 -7.13 10.62 9.43
N GLN A 242 -7.83 9.59 8.98
CA GLN A 242 -7.58 8.18 9.34
C GLN A 242 -6.16 7.71 8.95
N ARG A 243 -5.54 8.26 7.90
CA ARG A 243 -4.16 7.94 7.45
C ARG A 243 -3.05 8.81 8.06
N LYS A 244 -3.31 10.06 8.45
CA LYS A 244 -2.40 10.96 9.22
C LYS A 244 -2.47 10.61 10.70
N LEU A 245 -3.65 10.19 11.13
CA LEU A 245 -3.82 9.31 12.26
C LEU A 245 -3.17 7.92 11.99
N ARG A 246 -2.21 7.77 11.05
CA ARG A 246 -1.27 6.64 10.84
C ARG A 246 0.15 7.08 10.44
N GLN A 247 0.52 8.37 10.42
CA GLN A 247 1.88 8.82 10.03
C GLN A 247 2.25 10.21 10.58
N PRO A 248 3.27 10.33 11.46
CA PRO A 248 4.15 11.50 11.44
C PRO A 248 5.53 11.26 12.09
N ILE A 249 6.50 10.67 11.39
CA ILE A 249 7.90 10.76 11.88
C ILE A 249 8.94 11.00 10.76
N GLN A 250 8.61 10.87 9.47
CA GLN A 250 9.61 10.88 8.39
C GLN A 250 10.65 12.03 8.47
N ALA A 251 10.28 13.21 8.96
CA ALA A 251 11.20 14.34 9.10
C ALA A 251 12.08 14.31 10.38
N THR A 252 11.62 13.67 11.46
CA THR A 252 12.25 13.72 12.80
C THR A 252 13.10 12.49 13.11
N ALA A 253 12.77 11.29 12.61
CA ALA A 253 13.59 10.08 12.87
C ALA A 253 14.96 10.12 12.20
N ALA A 254 15.04 10.64 10.97
CA ALA A 254 16.27 10.65 10.19
C ALA A 254 17.39 11.49 10.83
N LEU A 255 17.04 12.50 11.64
CA LEU A 255 18.00 13.37 12.34
C LEU A 255 18.43 12.79 13.70
N MET A 256 17.68 11.82 14.25
CA MET A 256 17.68 11.53 15.68
C MET A 256 18.09 10.08 16.05
N GLN A 257 18.30 9.20 15.07
CA GLN A 257 18.79 7.82 15.31
C GLN A 257 20.19 7.74 15.95
N LYS A 258 21.00 8.79 15.89
CA LYS A 258 22.39 8.78 16.41
C LYS A 258 22.54 9.32 17.84
N THR A 259 21.46 9.71 18.53
CA THR A 259 21.54 10.22 19.91
C THR A 259 20.50 9.58 20.83
N SER A 260 20.88 9.30 22.08
CA SER A 260 19.99 8.79 23.13
C SER A 260 18.81 9.73 23.44
N VAL A 261 18.97 11.03 23.16
CA VAL A 261 17.93 12.06 23.26
C VAL A 261 16.88 11.90 22.16
N GLY A 262 17.31 11.58 20.94
CA GLY A 262 16.43 11.38 19.79
C GLY A 262 15.43 10.23 19.96
N ALA A 263 15.87 9.14 20.56
CA ALA A 263 15.00 8.01 20.91
C ALA A 263 13.91 8.40 21.93
N ARG A 264 14.12 9.38 22.82
CA ARG A 264 13.10 9.86 23.77
C ARG A 264 12.03 10.72 23.10
N VAL A 265 12.40 11.53 22.11
CA VAL A 265 11.48 12.45 21.40
C VAL A 265 10.50 11.71 20.49
N LEU A 266 10.90 10.56 19.95
CA LEU A 266 10.07 9.77 19.02
C LEU A 266 9.10 8.79 19.72
N ARG A 267 9.28 8.53 21.02
CA ARG A 267 8.45 7.58 21.79
C ARG A 267 6.95 7.87 21.79
N PRO A 268 6.49 9.12 22.03
CA PRO A 268 5.06 9.43 21.95
C PRO A 268 4.45 9.09 20.59
N GLU A 269 5.25 9.19 19.53
CA GLU A 269 4.78 8.83 18.20
C GLU A 269 4.80 7.33 17.95
N VAL A 270 5.81 6.59 18.42
CA VAL A 270 5.79 5.12 18.36
C VAL A 270 4.55 4.59 19.08
N ILE A 271 4.25 5.10 20.27
CA ILE A 271 3.03 4.75 21.03
C ILE A 271 1.78 5.03 20.19
N ARG A 272 1.72 6.21 19.57
CA ARG A 272 0.61 6.61 18.73
C ARG A 272 0.47 5.68 17.52
N GLN A 273 1.56 5.30 16.87
CA GLN A 273 1.59 4.34 15.76
C GLN A 273 1.15 2.94 16.16
N LEU A 274 1.70 2.42 17.27
CA LEU A 274 1.32 1.13 17.81
C LEU A 274 -0.20 1.11 18.05
N ARG A 275 -0.76 2.10 18.76
CA ARG A 275 -2.21 2.22 19.04
C ARG A 275 -3.10 2.18 17.79
N ARG A 276 -2.58 2.52 16.61
CA ARG A 276 -3.35 2.57 15.35
C ARG A 276 -3.38 1.24 14.62
N VAL A 277 -2.48 0.34 14.97
CA VAL A 277 -2.50 -1.03 14.47
C VAL A 277 -3.65 -1.75 15.15
N PRO A 278 -4.58 -2.40 14.42
CA PRO A 278 -5.67 -3.15 15.03
C PRO A 278 -5.20 -4.19 16.06
N LEU A 279 -3.97 -4.66 15.93
CA LEU A 279 -3.35 -5.57 16.86
C LEU A 279 -3.09 -4.95 18.24
N PHE A 280 -2.70 -3.67 18.30
CA PHE A 280 -2.31 -2.99 19.53
C PHE A 280 -3.31 -1.90 19.95
N SER A 281 -4.43 -1.74 19.23
CA SER A 281 -5.41 -0.67 19.46
C SER A 281 -6.18 -0.79 20.76
N HIS A 282 -6.19 -1.96 21.38
CA HIS A 282 -6.90 -2.23 22.64
C HIS A 282 -5.98 -2.15 23.86
N PHE A 283 -4.72 -1.75 23.68
CA PHE A 283 -3.77 -1.73 24.77
C PHE A 283 -3.88 -0.45 25.58
N GLU A 284 -3.74 -0.61 26.88
CA GLU A 284 -3.54 0.48 27.79
C GLU A 284 -2.27 1.26 27.42
N GLU A 285 -2.27 2.54 27.78
CA GLU A 285 -1.19 3.42 27.40
C GLU A 285 0.16 2.99 27.97
N ASP A 286 0.18 2.41 29.16
CA ASP A 286 1.41 1.95 29.79
C ASP A 286 2.01 0.72 29.11
N THR A 287 1.19 -0.24 28.66
CA THR A 287 1.65 -1.36 27.82
C THR A 287 2.24 -0.87 26.50
N LEU A 288 1.60 0.12 25.86
CA LEU A 288 2.12 0.71 24.62
C LEU A 288 3.41 1.49 24.85
N ARG A 289 3.53 2.19 25.98
CA ARG A 289 4.77 2.87 26.39
C ARG A 289 5.89 1.86 26.58
N GLU A 290 5.63 0.77 27.29
CA GLU A 290 6.62 -0.29 27.52
C GLU A 290 7.09 -0.91 26.21
N LEU A 291 6.16 -1.28 25.32
CA LEU A 291 6.49 -1.83 24.01
C LEU A 291 7.30 -0.82 23.17
N ALA A 292 6.90 0.46 23.16
CA ALA A 292 7.60 1.51 22.44
C ALA A 292 9.01 1.77 22.98
N GLN A 293 9.23 1.64 24.30
CA GLN A 293 10.55 1.79 24.91
C GLN A 293 11.54 0.70 24.49
N ARG A 294 11.03 -0.50 24.23
CA ARG A 294 11.80 -1.67 23.81
C ARG A 294 11.84 -1.86 22.29
N SER A 295 11.23 -0.93 21.53
CA SER A 295 11.21 -0.96 20.06
C SER A 295 12.23 0.02 19.47
N GLU A 296 12.66 -0.24 18.25
CA GLU A 296 13.61 0.59 17.51
C GLU A 296 12.95 1.17 16.25
N ILE A 297 13.19 2.44 15.96
CA ILE A 297 12.72 3.05 14.70
C ILE A 297 13.82 2.92 13.65
N ILE A 298 13.47 2.35 12.50
CA ILE A 298 14.35 2.17 11.35
C ILE A 298 13.77 2.95 10.16
N THR A 299 14.57 3.73 9.47
CA THR A 299 14.17 4.40 8.22
C THR A 299 14.99 3.84 7.06
N LEU A 300 14.33 3.48 5.97
CA LEU A 300 14.97 2.87 4.80
C LEU A 300 14.50 3.58 3.51
N PRO A 301 15.41 4.03 2.65
CA PRO A 301 15.07 4.51 1.31
C PRO A 301 14.31 3.46 0.50
N GLY A 302 13.56 3.88 -0.53
CA GLY A 302 12.93 2.96 -1.48
C GLY A 302 13.96 2.11 -2.22
N GLY A 303 13.65 0.82 -2.43
CA GLY A 303 14.49 -0.18 -3.08
C GLY A 303 15.42 -0.97 -2.15
N ARG A 304 15.38 -0.76 -0.84
CA ARG A 304 16.26 -1.43 0.15
C ARG A 304 15.60 -2.68 0.72
N TYR A 305 16.37 -3.77 0.82
CA TYR A 305 15.94 -4.98 1.52
C TYR A 305 15.89 -4.72 3.03
N VAL A 306 14.81 -5.18 3.66
CA VAL A 306 14.64 -5.20 5.12
C VAL A 306 15.20 -6.49 5.69
N PHE A 307 14.88 -7.63 5.06
CA PHE A 307 15.44 -8.95 5.31
C PHE A 307 15.18 -9.87 4.11
N HIS A 308 15.90 -10.98 4.03
CA HIS A 308 15.74 -12.01 3.00
C HIS A 308 15.01 -13.24 3.55
N ARG A 309 14.38 -14.01 2.65
CA ARG A 309 13.87 -15.34 2.95
C ARG A 309 15.01 -16.21 3.51
N GLY A 310 14.70 -17.04 4.49
CA GLY A 310 15.68 -17.93 5.12
C GLY A 310 16.50 -17.27 6.24
N ASP A 311 16.47 -15.95 6.40
CA ASP A 311 17.15 -15.29 7.51
C ASP A 311 16.59 -15.77 8.85
N ALA A 312 17.47 -15.91 9.85
CA ALA A 312 17.03 -16.08 11.24
C ALA A 312 16.32 -14.81 11.71
N SER A 313 15.40 -14.94 12.67
CA SER A 313 14.53 -13.84 13.08
C SER A 313 14.13 -13.95 14.53
N ASP A 314 14.40 -12.90 15.29
CA ASP A 314 13.86 -12.68 16.64
C ASP A 314 13.09 -11.35 16.74
N GLU A 315 12.71 -10.75 15.60
CA GLU A 315 11.93 -9.51 15.57
C GLU A 315 10.84 -9.48 14.50
N MET A 316 9.88 -8.58 14.69
CA MET A 316 8.89 -8.19 13.69
C MET A 316 8.93 -6.68 13.44
N TYR A 317 8.22 -6.22 12.41
CA TYR A 317 8.23 -4.82 12.01
C TYR A 317 6.81 -4.29 11.83
N LEU A 318 6.58 -3.07 12.29
CA LEU A 318 5.44 -2.24 11.94
C LEU A 318 5.86 -1.20 10.91
N LEU A 319 5.23 -1.20 9.74
CA LEU A 319 5.42 -0.15 8.73
C LEU A 319 4.69 1.13 9.17
N ALA A 320 5.39 2.04 9.86
CA ALA A 320 4.83 3.32 10.31
C ALA A 320 4.53 4.27 9.14
N SER A 321 5.36 4.27 8.09
CA SER A 321 5.12 5.06 6.88
C SER A 321 5.77 4.45 5.66
N GLY A 322 5.25 4.70 4.46
CA GLY A 322 5.77 4.16 3.21
C GLY A 322 5.06 2.89 2.77
N ALA A 323 5.72 2.12 1.91
CA ALA A 323 5.24 0.89 1.32
C ALA A 323 6.42 -0.08 1.12
N VAL A 324 6.18 -1.38 1.31
CA VAL A 324 7.15 -2.46 1.08
C VAL A 324 6.56 -3.53 0.17
N TYR A 325 7.38 -4.12 -0.68
CA TYR A 325 7.09 -5.31 -1.46
C TYR A 325 7.43 -6.57 -0.66
N VAL A 326 6.53 -7.57 -0.75
CA VAL A 326 6.77 -8.94 -0.34
C VAL A 326 7.22 -9.71 -1.58
N LEU A 327 8.40 -10.31 -1.52
CA LEU A 327 9.00 -11.04 -2.62
C LEU A 327 9.04 -12.54 -2.29
N ALA A 328 8.63 -13.36 -3.25
CA ALA A 328 8.82 -14.81 -3.23
C ALA A 328 9.92 -15.19 -4.23
N GLU A 329 10.57 -16.32 -3.99
CA GLU A 329 11.46 -16.93 -4.98
C GLU A 329 10.60 -17.62 -6.05
N GLY A 330 10.78 -17.24 -7.31
CA GLY A 330 10.14 -17.87 -8.46
C GLY A 330 11.20 -18.36 -9.43
N GLY A 331 11.64 -19.62 -9.30
CA GLY A 331 12.70 -20.17 -10.16
C GLY A 331 14.02 -19.39 -10.02
N GLU A 332 14.56 -18.88 -11.14
CA GLU A 332 15.83 -18.14 -11.17
C GLU A 332 15.73 -16.64 -10.78
N ARG A 333 14.53 -16.09 -10.50
CA ARG A 333 14.34 -14.65 -10.20
C ARG A 333 13.36 -14.39 -9.04
N GLU A 334 13.51 -13.23 -8.39
CA GLU A 334 12.55 -12.75 -7.38
C GLU A 334 11.23 -12.31 -8.05
N LYS A 335 10.10 -12.57 -7.40
CA LYS A 335 8.76 -12.12 -7.82
C LYS A 335 8.05 -11.33 -6.71
N VAL A 336 7.48 -10.16 -7.02
CA VAL A 336 6.64 -9.42 -6.07
C VAL A 336 5.28 -10.12 -5.97
N VAL A 337 4.94 -10.61 -4.78
CA VAL A 337 3.69 -11.31 -4.50
C VAL A 337 2.68 -10.45 -3.72
N ASP A 338 3.12 -9.41 -3.04
CA ASP A 338 2.23 -8.42 -2.40
C ASP A 338 2.95 -7.07 -2.19
N GLU A 339 2.16 -6.01 -1.96
CA GLU A 339 2.65 -4.71 -1.51
C GLU A 339 1.89 -4.29 -0.25
N LEU A 340 2.64 -4.11 0.84
CA LEU A 340 2.14 -3.70 2.15
C LEU A 340 2.32 -2.19 2.33
N GLY A 341 1.23 -1.51 2.72
CA GLY A 341 1.23 -0.09 3.03
C GLY A 341 1.33 0.21 4.53
N SER A 342 1.40 1.50 4.87
CA SER A 342 1.52 1.96 6.27
C SER A 342 0.43 1.40 7.19
N GLY A 343 0.83 1.05 8.42
CA GLY A 343 0.02 0.34 9.41
C GLY A 343 0.11 -1.19 9.32
N SER A 344 0.77 -1.74 8.30
CA SER A 344 0.97 -3.18 8.16
C SER A 344 2.04 -3.69 9.13
N LEU A 345 1.79 -4.85 9.72
CA LEU A 345 2.79 -5.65 10.41
C LEU A 345 3.37 -6.69 9.44
N PHE A 346 4.64 -7.01 9.59
CA PHE A 346 5.30 -8.08 8.83
C PHE A 346 6.49 -8.65 9.61
N GLY A 347 6.91 -9.86 9.25
CA GLY A 347 7.99 -10.59 9.96
C GLY A 347 7.55 -11.26 11.26
N GLU A 348 6.27 -11.14 11.62
CA GLU A 348 5.64 -11.79 12.77
C GLU A 348 5.71 -13.31 12.70
N ILE A 349 5.66 -13.89 11.48
CA ILE A 349 5.62 -15.34 11.28
C ILE A 349 6.86 -16.01 11.85
N ALA A 350 8.02 -15.61 11.35
CA ALA A 350 9.31 -16.14 11.76
C ALA A 350 9.54 -15.91 13.27
N MET A 351 9.21 -14.71 13.76
CA MET A 351 9.38 -14.36 15.17
C MET A 351 8.53 -15.22 16.12
N LEU A 352 7.25 -15.42 15.81
CA LEU A 352 6.30 -16.11 16.69
C LEU A 352 6.44 -17.63 16.61
N ALA A 353 6.65 -18.18 15.42
CA ALA A 353 6.82 -19.60 15.21
C ALA A 353 8.24 -20.10 15.55
N GLY A 354 9.21 -19.19 15.74
CA GLY A 354 10.62 -19.57 15.90
C GLY A 354 11.21 -20.16 14.62
N GLU A 355 10.67 -19.76 13.47
CA GLU A 355 11.07 -20.22 12.14
C GLU A 355 11.98 -19.19 11.45
N ARG A 356 12.56 -19.57 10.31
CA ARG A 356 13.26 -18.63 9.41
C ARG A 356 12.26 -17.74 8.65
N ARG A 357 12.71 -16.60 8.13
CA ARG A 357 11.88 -15.69 7.31
C ARG A 357 11.25 -16.44 6.13
N SER A 358 9.92 -16.36 6.01
CA SER A 358 9.15 -17.06 4.96
C SER A 358 9.21 -16.37 3.59
N ALA A 359 9.56 -15.08 3.55
CA ALA A 359 9.62 -14.26 2.35
C ALA A 359 10.69 -13.17 2.49
N THR A 360 11.10 -12.60 1.36
CA THR A 360 11.98 -11.44 1.31
C THR A 360 11.15 -10.15 1.34
N ILE A 361 11.59 -9.12 2.07
CA ILE A 361 10.91 -7.81 2.12
C ILE A 361 11.83 -6.72 1.59
N ARG A 362 11.33 -5.92 0.64
CA ARG A 362 12.06 -4.78 0.05
C ARG A 362 11.20 -3.53 0.05
N THR A 363 11.75 -2.36 0.38
CA THR A 363 10.98 -1.12 0.38
C THR A 363 10.54 -0.72 -1.04
N ALA A 364 9.25 -0.44 -1.24
CA ALA A 364 8.73 0.10 -2.49
C ALA A 364 9.00 1.61 -2.56
N THR A 365 8.77 2.31 -1.45
CA THR A 365 9.01 3.75 -1.26
C THR A 365 9.88 3.99 -0.02
N SER A 366 10.34 5.22 0.21
CA SER A 366 10.98 5.56 1.49
C SER A 366 10.05 5.18 2.64
N SER A 367 10.55 4.33 3.53
CA SER A 367 9.75 3.64 4.52
C SER A 367 10.32 3.83 5.92
N MET A 368 9.43 3.92 6.89
CA MET A 368 9.78 3.92 8.30
C MET A 368 9.14 2.73 8.98
N LEU A 369 9.96 2.00 9.70
CA LEU A 369 9.63 0.77 10.40
C LEU A 369 9.80 0.99 11.90
N VAL A 370 8.94 0.38 12.70
CA VAL A 370 9.18 0.14 14.12
C VAL A 370 9.54 -1.33 14.25
N ARG A 371 10.81 -1.61 14.50
CA ARG A 371 11.32 -2.95 14.82
C ARG A 371 10.94 -3.28 16.26
N ILE A 372 10.24 -4.39 16.42
CA ILE A 372 9.73 -4.89 17.69
C ILE A 372 10.42 -6.23 17.96
N PRO A 373 11.39 -6.28 18.90
CA PRO A 373 12.04 -7.53 19.29
C PRO A 373 11.07 -8.49 19.99
N ARG A 374 11.29 -9.79 19.85
CA ARG A 374 10.55 -10.84 20.56
C ARG A 374 10.63 -10.65 22.08
N SER A 375 11.80 -10.28 22.59
CA SER A 375 12.03 -9.97 24.01
C SER A 375 11.25 -8.77 24.52
N ALA A 376 10.79 -7.89 23.62
CA ALA A 376 9.90 -6.78 23.96
C ALA A 376 8.43 -7.21 24.03
N LEU A 377 7.99 -8.06 23.09
CA LEU A 377 6.58 -8.42 22.94
C LEU A 377 6.15 -9.60 23.82
N LEU A 378 7.00 -10.62 23.96
CA LEU A 378 6.64 -11.88 24.63
C LEU A 378 6.19 -11.67 26.09
N PRO A 379 6.90 -10.90 26.93
CA PRO A 379 6.47 -10.67 28.31
C PRO A 379 5.12 -9.96 28.40
N LEU A 380 4.83 -9.06 27.45
CA LEU A 380 3.55 -8.36 27.38
C LEU A 380 2.42 -9.32 26.97
N MET A 381 2.69 -10.25 26.05
CA MET A 381 1.74 -11.30 25.67
C MET A 381 1.46 -12.27 26.84
N GLU A 382 2.45 -12.56 27.67
CA GLU A 382 2.28 -13.39 28.87
C GLU A 382 1.42 -12.69 29.93
N ALA A 383 1.64 -11.39 30.13
CA ALA A 383 0.87 -10.57 31.07
C ALA A 383 -0.54 -10.22 30.58
N ASN A 384 -0.82 -10.30 29.27
CA ASN A 384 -2.08 -9.86 28.69
C ASN A 384 -2.65 -10.86 27.68
N ALA A 385 -3.65 -11.63 28.11
CA ALA A 385 -4.30 -12.66 27.30
C ALA A 385 -4.98 -12.11 26.04
N SER A 386 -5.53 -10.89 26.09
CA SER A 386 -6.17 -10.24 24.93
C SER A 386 -5.15 -9.89 23.84
N LEU A 387 -3.98 -9.34 24.24
CA LEU A 387 -2.84 -9.10 23.35
C LEU A 387 -2.38 -10.42 22.71
N ARG A 388 -2.16 -11.45 23.54
CA ARG A 388 -1.76 -12.77 23.05
C ARG A 388 -2.73 -13.30 22.00
N GLN A 389 -4.03 -13.29 22.28
CA GLN A 389 -5.06 -13.76 21.36
C GLN A 389 -5.10 -12.92 20.06
N GLY A 390 -4.99 -11.59 20.17
CA GLY A 390 -4.93 -10.70 19.01
C GLY A 390 -3.76 -11.02 18.08
N VAL A 391 -2.57 -11.25 18.64
CA VAL A 391 -1.34 -11.57 17.89
C VAL A 391 -1.50 -12.89 17.18
N TRP A 392 -1.92 -13.93 17.91
CA TRP A 392 -2.10 -15.27 17.36
C TRP A 392 -3.18 -15.34 16.29
N ARG A 393 -4.26 -14.56 16.42
CA ARG A 393 -5.29 -14.46 15.38
C ARG A 393 -4.75 -13.85 14.09
N LYS A 394 -3.97 -12.76 14.18
CA LYS A 394 -3.34 -12.17 12.98
C LYS A 394 -2.28 -13.06 12.35
N PHE A 395 -1.51 -13.76 13.19
CA PHE A 395 -0.58 -14.77 12.73
C PHE A 395 -1.30 -15.91 11.99
N ALA A 396 -2.40 -16.42 12.53
CA ALA A 396 -3.21 -17.46 11.90
C ALA A 396 -3.81 -17.02 10.56
N GLU A 397 -4.40 -15.82 10.49
CA GLU A 397 -4.93 -15.26 9.25
C GLU A 397 -3.90 -15.29 8.12
N ARG A 398 -2.68 -14.83 8.40
CA ARG A 398 -1.63 -14.74 7.38
C ARG A 398 -1.02 -16.08 7.03
N ARG A 399 -0.69 -16.89 8.04
CA ARG A 399 -0.07 -18.20 7.84
C ARG A 399 -1.01 -19.13 7.09
N PHE A 400 -2.31 -19.05 7.35
CA PHE A 400 -3.34 -19.76 6.60
C PHE A 400 -3.43 -19.29 5.15
N ASP A 401 -3.45 -17.96 4.92
CA ASP A 401 -3.49 -17.39 3.58
C ASP A 401 -2.27 -17.82 2.74
N ASP A 402 -1.08 -17.85 3.36
CA ASP A 402 0.16 -18.31 2.73
C ASP A 402 0.10 -19.81 2.38
N LEU A 403 -0.27 -20.66 3.34
CA LEU A 403 -0.36 -22.12 3.16
C LEU A 403 -1.38 -22.49 2.08
N VAL A 404 -2.60 -21.96 2.20
CA VAL A 404 -3.75 -22.38 1.39
C VAL A 404 -3.63 -21.87 -0.06
N ARG A 405 -2.92 -20.76 -0.29
CA ARG A 405 -2.67 -20.25 -1.64
C ARG A 405 -1.84 -21.24 -2.48
N GLU A 406 -0.98 -22.03 -1.85
CA GLU A 406 -0.13 -23.02 -2.52
C GLU A 406 -0.84 -24.36 -2.75
N LEU A 407 -2.04 -24.55 -2.20
CA LEU A 407 -2.82 -25.78 -2.36
C LEU A 407 -3.81 -25.63 -3.51
N ASP A 408 -3.59 -26.34 -4.63
CA ASP A 408 -4.46 -26.31 -5.83
C ASP A 408 -5.96 -26.47 -5.51
N ARG A 409 -6.25 -27.35 -4.54
CA ARG A 409 -7.61 -27.66 -4.05
C ARG A 409 -8.37 -26.40 -3.59
N TYR A 410 -7.65 -25.44 -2.99
CA TYR A 410 -8.18 -24.21 -2.43
C TYR A 410 -7.66 -22.93 -3.11
N GLY A 411 -6.75 -23.05 -4.08
CA GLY A 411 -6.12 -21.92 -4.78
C GLY A 411 -7.13 -21.03 -5.53
N HIS A 412 -8.30 -21.58 -5.86
CA HIS A 412 -9.41 -20.84 -6.47
C HIS A 412 -10.10 -19.85 -5.52
N LEU A 413 -9.95 -20.02 -4.20
CA LEU A 413 -10.56 -19.12 -3.23
C LEU A 413 -9.83 -17.79 -3.25
N GLY A 414 -10.54 -16.70 -3.49
CA GLY A 414 -9.97 -15.36 -3.29
C GLY A 414 -9.56 -15.15 -1.83
N ARG A 415 -8.55 -14.29 -1.60
CA ARG A 415 -8.01 -13.97 -0.27
C ARG A 415 -9.08 -13.67 0.79
N LYS A 416 -10.11 -12.89 0.42
CA LYS A 416 -11.23 -12.56 1.33
C LYS A 416 -11.96 -13.82 1.82
N GLY A 417 -12.17 -14.80 0.94
CA GLY A 417 -12.81 -16.07 1.28
C GLY A 417 -11.96 -16.85 2.27
N ARG A 418 -10.67 -17.03 1.97
CA ARG A 418 -9.70 -17.73 2.83
C ARG A 418 -9.62 -17.10 4.23
N LEU A 419 -9.46 -15.79 4.29
CA LEU A 419 -9.41 -15.06 5.57
C LEU A 419 -10.71 -15.20 6.36
N SER A 420 -11.87 -15.15 5.70
CA SER A 420 -13.16 -15.29 6.39
C SER A 420 -13.31 -16.66 7.06
N TRP A 421 -12.73 -17.71 6.47
CA TRP A 421 -12.84 -19.07 6.97
C TRP A 421 -12.04 -19.25 8.26
N VAL A 422 -10.76 -18.86 8.25
CA VAL A 422 -9.89 -18.93 9.44
C VAL A 422 -10.35 -17.99 10.56
N GLN A 423 -10.93 -16.83 10.23
CA GLN A 423 -11.46 -15.90 11.23
C GLN A 423 -12.66 -16.43 12.01
N ARG A 424 -13.41 -17.39 11.45
CA ARG A 424 -14.51 -18.08 12.14
C ARG A 424 -14.04 -19.33 12.89
N GLY A 425 -12.78 -19.71 12.74
CA GLY A 425 -12.21 -20.89 13.38
C GLY A 425 -12.02 -20.72 14.88
N GLU A 426 -12.11 -21.82 15.61
CA GLU A 426 -11.84 -21.87 17.03
C GLU A 426 -10.33 -22.08 17.28
N HIS A 427 -9.70 -21.13 17.96
CA HIS A 427 -8.30 -21.26 18.36
C HIS A 427 -8.16 -22.18 19.56
N ARG A 428 -7.23 -23.14 19.48
CA ARG A 428 -6.88 -24.07 20.55
C ARG A 428 -5.38 -24.04 20.80
N ASP A 429 -5.01 -23.87 22.06
CA ASP A 429 -3.63 -23.99 22.55
C ASP A 429 -3.54 -25.33 23.30
N LEU A 430 -2.85 -26.31 22.72
CA LEU A 430 -2.61 -27.61 23.33
C LEU A 430 -1.31 -27.58 24.13
N VAL A 431 -1.34 -28.07 25.37
CA VAL A 431 -0.11 -28.30 26.14
C VAL A 431 0.59 -29.57 25.66
N ALA A 432 1.88 -29.71 25.98
CA ALA A 432 2.63 -30.91 25.61
C ALA A 432 1.94 -32.17 26.14
N GLN A 433 1.86 -33.20 25.29
CA GLN A 433 1.19 -34.48 25.48
C GLN A 433 -0.34 -34.43 25.55
N GLU A 434 -0.97 -33.27 25.39
CA GLU A 434 -2.43 -33.16 25.31
C GLU A 434 -2.94 -33.86 24.03
N THR A 435 -4.04 -34.61 24.17
CA THR A 435 -4.67 -35.33 23.07
C THR A 435 -6.02 -34.70 22.73
N LEU A 436 -6.30 -34.54 21.45
CA LEU A 436 -7.55 -34.01 20.91
C LEU A 436 -8.14 -35.01 19.93
N SER A 437 -9.43 -35.32 20.09
CA SER A 437 -10.19 -36.12 19.12
C SER A 437 -10.80 -35.19 18.08
N LEU A 438 -10.54 -35.48 16.80
CA LEU A 438 -11.10 -34.74 15.67
C LEU A 438 -12.13 -35.63 14.97
N GLU A 439 -13.34 -35.13 14.77
CA GLU A 439 -14.37 -35.88 14.04
C GLU A 439 -14.26 -35.69 12.53
N ALA A 440 -14.91 -36.58 11.77
CA ALA A 440 -14.98 -36.49 10.32
C ALA A 440 -15.56 -35.13 9.84
N GLY A 441 -14.99 -34.60 8.75
CA GLY A 441 -15.29 -33.30 8.18
C GLY A 441 -14.57 -32.12 8.84
N THR A 442 -13.83 -32.34 9.94
CA THR A 442 -13.06 -31.27 10.60
C THR A 442 -11.88 -30.84 9.74
N HIS A 443 -11.65 -29.54 9.65
CA HIS A 443 -10.41 -29.00 9.12
C HIS A 443 -9.62 -28.41 10.28
N ALA A 444 -8.48 -29.00 10.61
CA ALA A 444 -7.61 -28.52 11.69
C ALA A 444 -6.36 -27.87 11.09
N PHE A 445 -6.26 -26.55 11.22
CA PHE A 445 -5.09 -25.81 10.79
C PHE A 445 -4.09 -25.73 11.94
N VAL A 446 -3.01 -26.50 11.86
CA VAL A 446 -1.89 -26.42 12.81
C VAL A 446 -1.11 -25.15 12.49
N LEU A 447 -1.08 -24.24 13.46
CA LEU A 447 -0.51 -22.91 13.32
C LEU A 447 0.99 -22.89 13.68
N SER A 448 1.35 -23.58 14.76
CA SER A 448 2.73 -23.71 15.25
C SER A 448 2.86 -24.92 16.16
N GLY A 449 4.04 -25.54 16.19
CA GLY A 449 4.36 -26.66 17.07
C GLY A 449 4.52 -27.99 16.32
N VAL A 450 4.38 -29.07 17.07
CA VAL A 450 4.52 -30.44 16.57
C VAL A 450 3.30 -31.26 16.99
N LEU A 451 2.65 -31.87 16.00
CA LEU A 451 1.45 -32.67 16.18
C LEU A 451 1.71 -34.10 15.72
N GLU A 452 1.38 -35.05 16.55
CA GLU A 452 1.37 -36.47 16.21
C GLU A 452 -0.06 -36.86 15.86
N VAL A 453 -0.24 -37.50 14.70
CA VAL A 453 -1.55 -37.90 14.18
C VAL A 453 -1.64 -39.42 14.21
N GLU A 454 -2.70 -39.96 14.81
CA GLU A 454 -2.94 -41.40 14.84
C GLU A 454 -3.57 -41.86 13.52
N HIS A 455 -2.91 -42.80 12.84
CA HIS A 455 -3.38 -43.42 11.61
C HIS A 455 -3.10 -44.93 11.65
N GLU A 456 -4.16 -45.74 11.59
CA GLU A 456 -4.07 -47.22 11.57
C GLU A 456 -3.23 -47.83 12.72
N GLY A 457 -3.29 -47.21 13.91
CA GLY A 457 -2.54 -47.65 15.09
C GLY A 457 -1.08 -47.17 15.15
N LEU A 458 -0.64 -46.38 14.18
CA LEU A 458 0.66 -45.71 14.16
C LEU A 458 0.50 -44.21 14.44
N TRP A 459 1.49 -43.61 15.09
CA TRP A 459 1.57 -42.16 15.29
C TRP A 459 2.54 -41.55 14.28
N VAL A 460 2.03 -40.65 13.44
CA VAL A 460 2.83 -39.91 12.46
C VAL A 460 3.09 -38.51 12.99
N THR A 461 4.36 -38.17 13.19
CA THR A 461 4.76 -36.83 13.64
C THR A 461 4.78 -35.86 12.46
N ALA A 462 4.00 -34.80 12.55
CA ALA A 462 3.99 -33.70 11.60
C ALA A 462 4.49 -32.42 12.30
N ARG A 463 5.43 -31.72 11.65
CA ARG A 463 6.07 -30.52 12.19
C ARG A 463 5.71 -29.29 11.36
N GLY A 464 5.49 -28.17 12.05
CA GLY A 464 5.24 -26.88 11.41
C GLY A 464 3.77 -26.68 11.02
N SER A 465 3.55 -25.73 10.12
CA SER A 465 2.23 -25.30 9.70
C SER A 465 1.62 -26.26 8.69
N MET A 466 0.40 -26.75 8.94
CA MET A 466 -0.30 -27.65 8.02
C MET A 466 -1.82 -27.55 8.16
N LEU A 467 -2.54 -27.94 7.12
CA LEU A 467 -3.99 -28.08 7.14
C LEU A 467 -4.34 -29.57 7.12
N LEU A 468 -4.94 -30.07 8.20
CA LEU A 468 -5.44 -31.43 8.29
C LEU A 468 -6.90 -31.47 7.88
N GLU A 469 -7.20 -32.25 6.85
CA GLU A 469 -8.57 -32.56 6.44
C GLU A 469 -8.97 -33.93 7.00
N VAL A 470 -9.88 -33.93 7.96
CA VAL A 470 -10.23 -35.15 8.70
C VAL A 470 -11.35 -35.89 7.98
N GLU A 471 -11.02 -36.89 7.17
CA GLU A 471 -12.04 -37.69 6.45
C GLU A 471 -12.75 -38.70 7.37
N ARG A 472 -12.00 -39.28 8.31
CA ARG A 472 -12.50 -40.22 9.33
C ARG A 472 -12.05 -39.73 10.71
N PRO A 473 -12.81 -40.01 11.78
CA PRO A 473 -12.42 -39.59 13.12
C PRO A 473 -11.02 -40.09 13.46
N LEU A 474 -10.18 -39.20 13.98
CA LEU A 474 -8.81 -39.52 14.36
C LEU A 474 -8.42 -38.79 15.64
N ARG A 475 -7.37 -39.28 16.32
CA ARG A 475 -6.78 -38.60 17.47
C ARG A 475 -5.49 -37.92 17.07
N VAL A 476 -5.27 -36.75 17.64
CA VAL A 476 -4.00 -36.03 17.54
C VAL A 476 -3.43 -35.80 18.93
N ARG A 477 -2.10 -35.81 19.04
CA ARG A 477 -1.39 -35.52 20.28
C ARG A 477 -0.37 -34.42 20.03
N ALA A 478 -0.38 -33.41 20.88
CA ALA A 478 0.62 -32.36 20.85
C ALA A 478 1.95 -32.90 21.41
N HIS A 479 3.01 -32.97 20.61
CA HIS A 479 4.31 -33.43 21.11
C HIS A 479 4.92 -32.38 22.06
N GLU A 480 4.74 -31.10 21.71
CA GLU A 480 5.11 -29.92 22.48
C GLU A 480 3.92 -28.94 22.54
N ALA A 481 4.12 -27.72 23.06
CA ALA A 481 3.07 -26.70 23.03
C ALA A 481 2.67 -26.38 21.57
N THR A 482 1.46 -26.79 21.19
CA THR A 482 0.99 -26.73 19.80
C THR A 482 -0.26 -25.87 19.72
N ARG A 483 -0.27 -24.95 18.75
CA ARG A 483 -1.44 -24.10 18.49
C ARG A 483 -2.10 -24.54 17.20
N LEU A 484 -3.42 -24.62 17.23
CA LEU A 484 -4.22 -24.96 16.06
C LEU A 484 -5.50 -24.14 16.00
N VAL A 485 -6.06 -24.03 14.80
CA VAL A 485 -7.37 -23.43 14.55
C VAL A 485 -8.27 -24.51 13.97
N LEU A 486 -9.34 -24.83 14.69
CA LEU A 486 -10.39 -25.72 14.20
C LEU A 486 -11.32 -24.89 13.32
N LEU A 487 -11.31 -25.16 12.02
CA LEU A 487 -12.07 -24.41 11.05
C LEU A 487 -13.52 -24.94 10.98
N PRO A 488 -14.51 -24.04 10.81
CA PRO A 488 -15.91 -24.41 10.80
C PRO A 488 -16.26 -25.27 9.57
N ARG A 489 -17.05 -26.34 9.80
CA ARG A 489 -17.45 -27.33 8.79
C ARG A 489 -18.54 -26.82 7.86
N ASP A 490 -19.53 -26.13 8.41
CA ASP A 490 -20.71 -25.57 7.74
C ASP A 490 -20.38 -24.50 6.70
N THR A 491 -19.21 -23.89 6.84
CA THR A 491 -18.71 -22.85 5.93
C THR A 491 -17.39 -23.22 5.27
N ALA A 492 -17.06 -24.52 5.26
CA ALA A 492 -15.93 -25.02 4.50
C ALA A 492 -16.15 -24.73 3.01
N PRO A 493 -15.21 -24.05 2.33
CA PRO A 493 -15.32 -23.79 0.91
C PRO A 493 -15.32 -25.11 0.13
N GLU A 494 -16.17 -25.22 -0.90
CA GLU A 494 -16.15 -26.40 -1.76
C GLU A 494 -14.78 -26.54 -2.41
N PRO A 495 -14.03 -27.62 -2.12
CA PRO A 495 -12.75 -27.84 -2.76
C PRO A 495 -12.97 -28.09 -4.26
N ARG A 496 -12.05 -27.63 -5.12
CA ARG A 496 -12.04 -28.10 -6.51
C ARG A 496 -11.95 -29.62 -6.48
N ARG A 497 -12.88 -30.31 -7.16
CA ARG A 497 -12.71 -31.73 -7.46
C ARG A 497 -11.45 -31.85 -8.31
N THR A 498 -10.41 -32.44 -7.76
CA THR A 498 -9.27 -32.90 -8.56
C THR A 498 -9.83 -33.85 -9.60
N ALA A 499 -9.60 -33.57 -10.89
CA ALA A 499 -9.85 -34.58 -11.93
C ALA A 499 -9.00 -35.80 -11.53
N GLY A 500 -9.68 -36.94 -11.34
CA GLY A 500 -9.07 -38.17 -10.84
C GLY A 500 -8.00 -38.73 -11.76
#